data_AF-A0A424SYJ3-F1
#
_entry.id   AF-A0A424SYJ3-F1
#
_cell.length_a   1.000
_cell.length_b   1.000
_cell.length_c   1.000
_cell.angle_alpha   90.00
_cell.angle_beta   90.00
_cell.angle_gamma   90.00
#
_symmetry.space_group_name_H-M   'P 1'
#
loop_
_entity.id
_entity.type
_entity.pdbx_description
1 polymer ?
#
loop_
_entity_poly.entity_id
_entity_poly.type
_entity_poly.pdbx_seq_one_letter_code
_entity_poly.pdbx_strand_id
1 'polypeptide(L)'
;MSNFTTKIKALKKNRDKQIKKLSKLLKLLVSAEWDMVTISYEQNDKIGLSASKSVADSSKSLQTAISQLILADFSEIEKSEGNKIKTHNIQQLKKVVLGKNK
;
A
#
# COMPACT_ATOMS: atom_id res chain seq x y z
N MET A 1 2.71 18.77 -18.41
CA MET A 1 3.03 17.38 -17.99
C MET A 1 3.78 17.28 -16.64
N SER A 2 4.25 18.35 -15.98
CA SER A 2 5.14 18.24 -14.80
C SER A 2 4.47 17.81 -13.47
N ASN A 3 3.22 18.19 -13.24
CA ASN A 3 2.59 18.01 -11.93
C ASN A 3 2.21 16.55 -11.64
N PHE A 4 1.83 15.80 -12.67
CA PHE A 4 1.37 14.41 -12.56
C PHE A 4 2.51 13.42 -12.31
N THR A 5 3.59 13.52 -13.08
CA THR A 5 4.81 12.72 -12.86
C THR A 5 5.37 12.92 -11.45
N THR A 6 5.27 14.14 -10.93
CA THR A 6 5.68 14.48 -9.56
C THR A 6 4.79 13.81 -8.52
N LYS A 7 3.46 13.78 -8.75
CA LYS A 7 2.49 13.12 -7.87
C LYS A 7 2.69 11.60 -7.82
N ILE A 8 2.90 10.95 -8.97
CA ILE A 8 3.22 9.51 -9.02
C ILE A 8 4.54 9.21 -8.33
N LYS A 9 5.57 10.04 -8.54
CA LYS A 9 6.87 9.89 -7.87
C LYS A 9 6.72 10.00 -6.35
N ALA A 10 5.88 10.92 -5.86
CA ALA A 10 5.58 11.06 -4.43
C ALA A 10 4.84 9.84 -3.87
N LEU A 11 3.86 9.29 -4.61
CA LEU A 11 3.13 8.09 -4.22
C LEU A 11 4.04 6.86 -4.15
N LYS A 12 4.91 6.65 -5.15
CA LYS A 12 5.92 5.57 -5.15
C LYS A 12 6.87 5.71 -3.95
N LYS A 13 7.38 6.92 -3.69
CA LYS A 13 8.25 7.20 -2.53
C LYS A 13 7.55 6.93 -1.21
N ASN A 14 6.26 7.29 -1.09
CA ASN A 14 5.47 7.01 0.10
C ASN A 14 5.27 5.51 0.30
N ARG A 15 4.87 4.78 -0.76
CA ARG A 15 4.74 3.32 -0.75
C ARG A 15 6.03 2.65 -0.26
N ASP A 16 7.18 3.01 -0.82
CA ASP A 16 8.47 2.41 -0.46
C ASP A 16 8.84 2.70 1.01
N LYS A 17 8.51 3.91 1.51
CA LYS A 17 8.67 4.26 2.93
C LYS A 17 7.79 3.40 3.84
N GLN A 18 6.54 3.14 3.44
CA GLN A 18 5.62 2.31 4.22
C GLN A 18 6.06 0.85 4.19
N ILE A 19 6.45 0.31 3.03
CA ILE A 19 7.03 -1.04 2.92
C ILE A 19 8.20 -1.18 3.87
N LYS A 20 9.15 -0.23 3.88
CA LYS A 20 10.31 -0.27 4.78
C LYS A 20 9.92 -0.28 6.27
N LYS A 21 8.89 0.47 6.66
CA LYS A 21 8.39 0.48 8.04
C LYS A 21 7.72 -0.84 8.42
N LEU A 22 6.83 -1.33 7.56
CA LEU A 22 6.12 -2.59 7.78
C LEU A 22 7.08 -3.78 7.79
N SER A 23 8.08 -3.81 6.91
CA SER A 23 9.11 -4.87 6.92
C SER A 23 9.93 -4.88 8.22
N LYS A 24 10.22 -3.70 8.81
CA LYS A 24 10.88 -3.65 10.13
C LYS A 24 9.98 -4.21 11.23
N LEU A 25 8.70 -3.84 11.22
CA LEU A 25 7.73 -4.34 12.19
C LEU A 25 7.52 -5.86 12.05
N LEU A 26 7.44 -6.37 10.82
CA LEU A 26 7.34 -7.81 10.55
C LEU A 26 8.52 -8.57 11.15
N LYS A 27 9.75 -8.05 10.99
CA LYS A 27 10.94 -8.68 11.59
C LYS A 27 10.85 -8.75 13.11
N LEU A 28 10.37 -7.69 13.76
CA LEU A 28 10.19 -7.66 15.21
C LEU A 28 9.13 -8.66 15.67
N LEU A 29 7.98 -8.71 14.98
CA LEU A 29 6.90 -9.64 15.30
C LEU A 29 7.33 -11.09 15.13
N VAL A 30 8.04 -11.43 14.04
CA VAL A 30 8.56 -12.78 13.82
C VAL A 30 9.59 -13.16 14.89
N SER A 31 10.47 -12.24 15.29
CA SER A 31 11.41 -12.50 16.39
C SER A 31 10.67 -12.76 17.71
N ALA A 32 9.69 -11.91 18.04
CA ALA A 32 8.90 -12.06 19.25
C ALA A 32 8.07 -13.36 19.25
N GLU A 33 7.50 -13.75 18.11
CA GLU A 33 6.82 -15.03 17.93
C GLU A 33 7.74 -16.20 18.25
N TRP A 34 8.96 -16.21 17.69
CA TRP A 34 9.96 -17.24 17.96
C TRP A 34 10.35 -17.32 19.44
N ASP A 35 10.59 -16.17 20.07
CA ASP A 35 10.94 -16.12 21.49
C ASP A 35 9.79 -16.64 22.36
N MET A 36 8.56 -16.23 22.07
CA MET A 36 7.37 -16.69 22.78
C MET A 36 7.15 -18.19 22.61
N VAL A 37 7.26 -18.72 21.38
CA VAL A 37 7.11 -20.16 21.12
C VAL A 37 8.15 -20.96 21.89
N THR A 38 9.42 -20.52 21.87
CA THR A 38 10.51 -21.20 22.56
C THR A 38 10.25 -21.25 24.07
N ILE A 39 10.01 -20.10 24.68
CA ILE A 39 9.80 -19.99 26.13
C ILE A 39 8.56 -20.77 26.56
N SER A 40 7.44 -20.60 25.85
CA SER A 40 6.20 -21.29 26.19
C SER A 40 6.28 -22.80 26.01
N TYR A 41 7.06 -23.29 25.04
CA TYR A 41 7.31 -24.71 24.86
C TYR A 41 8.15 -25.28 26.00
N GLU A 42 9.24 -24.61 26.38
CA GLU A 42 10.10 -25.00 27.51
C GLU A 42 9.35 -25.03 28.84
N GLN A 43 8.44 -24.08 29.06
CA GLN A 43 7.66 -23.95 30.30
C GLN A 43 6.35 -24.76 30.28
N ASN A 44 6.04 -25.44 29.17
CA ASN A 44 4.76 -26.10 28.93
C ASN A 44 3.55 -25.15 29.14
N ASP A 45 3.74 -23.86 28.84
CA ASP A 45 2.74 -22.80 28.99
C ASP A 45 1.82 -22.77 27.75
N LYS A 46 0.63 -23.37 27.91
CA LYS A 46 -0.39 -23.40 26.87
C LYS A 46 -0.97 -22.01 26.55
N ILE A 47 -0.94 -21.07 27.50
CA ILE A 47 -1.46 -19.72 27.30
C ILE A 47 -0.49 -18.92 26.44
N GLY A 48 0.81 -18.95 26.77
CA GLY A 48 1.84 -18.31 25.97
C GLY A 48 1.93 -18.89 24.55
N LEU A 49 1.72 -20.20 24.39
CA LEU A 49 1.61 -20.83 23.06
C LEU A 49 0.36 -20.38 22.27
N SER A 50 -0.72 -20.04 22.97
CA SER A 50 -1.92 -19.46 22.34
C SER A 50 -1.69 -17.99 21.96
N ALA A 51 -1.02 -17.24 22.82
CA ALA A 51 -0.64 -15.85 22.56
C ALA A 51 0.32 -15.74 21.37
N SER A 52 1.29 -16.65 21.24
CA SER A 52 2.22 -16.67 20.09
C SER A 52 1.50 -16.88 18.76
N LYS A 53 0.43 -17.69 18.72
CA LYS A 53 -0.43 -17.81 17.52
C LYS A 53 -1.08 -16.49 17.14
N SER A 54 -1.52 -15.68 18.10
CA SER A 54 -2.08 -14.35 17.81
C SER A 54 -1.03 -13.39 17.24
N VAL A 55 0.22 -13.49 17.71
CA VAL A 55 1.36 -12.77 17.10
C VAL A 55 1.62 -13.25 15.68
N ALA A 56 1.57 -14.56 15.43
CA ALA A 56 1.73 -15.15 14.10
C ALA A 56 0.64 -14.67 13.11
N ASP A 57 -0.62 -14.61 13.54
CA ASP A 57 -1.72 -14.09 12.73
C ASP A 57 -1.55 -12.60 12.40
N SER A 58 -1.01 -11.84 13.35
CA SER A 58 -0.66 -10.43 13.15
C SER A 58 0.47 -10.28 12.12
N SER A 59 1.52 -11.11 12.21
CA SER A 59 2.62 -11.19 11.22
C SER A 59 2.09 -11.49 9.82
N LYS A 60 1.19 -12.47 9.69
CA LYS A 60 0.56 -12.86 8.42
C LYS A 60 -0.27 -11.71 7.81
N SER A 61 -1.03 -11.01 8.66
CA SER A 61 -1.80 -9.83 8.23
C SER A 61 -0.87 -8.72 7.73
N LEU A 62 0.25 -8.48 8.42
CA LEU A 62 1.25 -7.50 8.01
C LEU A 62 1.93 -7.86 6.69
N GLN A 63 2.28 -9.15 6.51
CA GLN A 63 2.84 -9.66 5.27
C GLN A 63 1.87 -9.47 4.09
N THR A 64 0.58 -9.74 4.32
CA THR A 64 -0.47 -9.52 3.31
C THR A 64 -0.55 -8.05 2.90
N ALA A 65 -0.53 -7.12 3.87
CA ALA A 65 -0.54 -5.69 3.59
C ALA A 65 0.71 -5.23 2.80
N ILE A 66 1.89 -5.76 3.12
CA ILE A 66 3.12 -5.51 2.35
C ILE A 66 2.96 -6.00 0.91
N SER A 67 2.46 -7.22 0.71
CA SER A 67 2.22 -7.78 -0.63
C SER A 67 1.26 -6.92 -1.44
N GLN A 68 0.16 -6.46 -0.83
CA GLN A 68 -0.78 -5.55 -1.48
C GLN A 68 -0.12 -4.22 -1.88
N LEU A 69 0.74 -3.65 -1.02
CA LEU A 69 1.48 -2.43 -1.36
C LEU A 69 2.46 -2.63 -2.51
N ILE A 70 3.11 -3.79 -2.60
CA ILE A 70 4.03 -4.12 -3.70
C ILE A 70 3.27 -4.29 -5.01
N LEU A 71 2.13 -5.01 -4.96
CA LEU A 71 1.29 -5.29 -6.12
C LEU A 71 0.47 -4.07 -6.58
N ALA A 72 0.35 -3.04 -5.76
CA ALA A 72 -0.36 -1.82 -6.11
C ALA A 72 0.24 -1.19 -7.38
N ASP A 73 -0.49 -1.30 -8.47
CA ASP A 73 -0.16 -0.70 -9.75
C ASP A 73 -0.68 0.74 -9.83
N PHE A 74 0.17 1.67 -10.24
CA PHE A 74 -0.22 3.07 -10.46
C PHE A 74 -0.73 3.32 -11.89
N SER A 75 -0.69 2.31 -12.77
CA SER A 75 -1.06 2.43 -14.18
C SER A 75 -2.55 2.80 -14.40
N GLU A 76 -3.47 2.38 -13.53
CA GLU A 76 -4.88 2.78 -13.65
C GLU A 76 -5.09 4.26 -13.31
N ILE A 77 -4.30 4.79 -12.37
CA ILE A 77 -4.26 6.21 -12.03
C ILE A 77 -3.68 7.02 -13.20
N GLU A 78 -2.73 6.46 -13.96
CA GLU A 78 -2.22 7.03 -15.21
C GLU A 78 -3.28 7.08 -16.32
N LYS A 79 -4.04 6.01 -16.52
CA LYS A 79 -5.07 5.91 -17.56
C LYS A 79 -6.27 6.82 -17.31
N SER A 80 -6.74 6.91 -16.06
CA SER A 80 -7.91 7.72 -15.70
C SER A 80 -7.67 9.23 -15.85
N GLU A 81 -6.48 9.72 -15.51
CA GLU A 81 -6.15 11.14 -15.63
C GLU A 81 -5.91 11.55 -17.09
N GLY A 82 -5.30 10.68 -17.91
CA GLY A 82 -5.15 10.90 -19.35
C GLY A 82 -6.51 11.05 -20.07
N ASN A 83 -7.51 10.28 -19.65
CA ASN A 83 -8.88 10.42 -20.15
C ASN A 83 -9.55 11.72 -19.71
N LYS A 84 -9.30 12.20 -18.48
CA LYS A 84 -9.79 13.51 -18.00
C LYS A 84 -9.22 14.68 -18.80
N ILE A 85 -7.93 14.66 -19.13
CA ILE A 85 -7.29 15.70 -19.95
C ILE A 85 -7.90 15.72 -21.35
N LYS A 86 -8.11 14.55 -21.97
CA LYS A 86 -8.76 14.44 -23.29
C LYS A 86 -10.20 14.96 -23.26
N THR A 87 -10.98 14.61 -22.24
CA THR A 87 -12.36 15.11 -22.10
C THR A 87 -12.42 16.61 -21.85
N HIS A 88 -11.50 17.16 -21.06
CA HIS A 88 -11.41 18.62 -20.85
C HIS A 88 -11.05 19.37 -22.13
N ASN A 89 -10.08 18.86 -22.91
CA ASN A 89 -9.72 19.42 -24.21
C ASN A 89 -10.87 19.33 -25.22
N ILE A 90 -11.60 18.20 -25.26
CA ILE A 90 -12.79 18.05 -26.11
C ILE A 90 -13.89 19.03 -25.69
N GLN A 91 -14.11 19.26 -24.40
CA GLN A 91 -15.08 20.25 -23.93
C GLN A 91 -14.70 21.69 -24.33
N GLN A 92 -13.41 22.05 -24.23
CA GLN A 92 -12.93 23.36 -24.68
C GLN A 92 -13.09 23.53 -26.19
N LEU A 93 -12.70 22.53 -26.99
CA LEU A 93 -12.91 22.53 -28.43
C LEU A 93 -14.40 22.62 -28.79
N LYS A 94 -15.26 21.85 -28.10
CA LYS A 94 -16.72 21.90 -28.29
C LYS A 94 -17.30 23.28 -27.96
N LYS A 95 -16.77 23.97 -26.95
CA LYS A 95 -17.15 25.35 -26.61
C LYS A 95 -16.74 26.34 -27.70
N VAL A 96 -15.55 26.18 -28.27
CA VAL A 96 -15.03 27.03 -29.36
C VAL A 96 -15.78 26.76 -30.67
N VAL A 97 -16.02 25.50 -31.03
CA VAL A 97 -16.68 25.09 -32.27
C VAL A 97 -18.17 25.42 -32.28
N LEU A 98 -18.85 25.32 -31.13
CA LEU A 98 -20.28 25.63 -31.05
C LEU A 98 -20.59 27.12 -30.77
N GLY A 99 -19.57 27.97 -30.62
CA GLY A 99 -19.74 29.43 -30.49
C GLY A 99 -20.67 29.88 -29.34
N LYS A 100 -20.96 29.03 -28.37
CA LYS A 100 -21.88 29.36 -27.27
C LYS A 100 -21.09 30.01 -26.13
N ASN A 101 -20.92 31.32 -26.25
CA ASN A 101 -20.77 32.20 -25.10
C ASN A 101 -22.17 32.66 -24.66
N LYS A 102 -22.80 31.87 -23.79
CA LYS A 102 -23.78 32.33 -22.79
C LYS A 102 -23.56 31.50 -21.54
#